data_AF-A0A955MDY0-F1
#
_entry.id   AF-A0A955MDY0-F1
#
_cell.length_a   1.000
_cell.length_b   1.000
_cell.length_c   1.000
_cell.angle_alpha   90.00
_cell.angle_beta   90.00
_cell.angle_gamma   90.00
#
_symmetry.space_group_name_H-M   'P 1'
#
loop_
_entity.id
_entity.type
_entity.pdbx_description
1 polymer ?
#
loop_
_entity_poly.entity_id
_entity_poly.type
_entity_poly.pdbx_seq_one_letter_code
_entity_poly.pdbx_strand_id
1 'polypeptide(L)'
;CADQLNKAGHTVTVYEKNEVPGGLLTLGIPDFKMEKWVVERRLKIMEKEGVKFKTKTHIGVDIPVKKLVDEYDAVVLCGGAEHPRDLEVPGRELEGVYFAMEFLTQQNRVLLGQKIDPKNRINVEGKNVVVLGGGDTGSDCIGTSNRQKAASVRNFELLPRPPKERAADNPWPNWAFIERNSTSHEEGVEREFAVLTKKLSGEDGKLKKLHGVRLEFGLKDPETGRSPMKEIPGSEFEIDVDVVLLAMGFLGPVKNGMLTELGVELDARGNVKADNNKMTSIPGVFTAGDMTRGQSLVVWAIQEGRAAARGVHQYLTTEK
;
A
#
# COMPACT_ATOMS: atom_id res chain seq x y z
N CYS A 1 18.70 -1.80 -2.52
CA CYS A 1 19.46 -1.02 -3.50
C CYS A 1 20.65 -0.32 -2.86
N ALA A 2 20.43 0.77 -2.10
CA ALA A 2 21.50 1.60 -1.52
C ALA A 2 22.61 0.82 -0.78
N ASP A 3 22.26 -0.10 0.12
CA ASP A 3 23.22 -0.95 0.85
C ASP A 3 24.17 -1.74 -0.08
N GLN A 4 23.66 -2.27 -1.20
CA GLN A 4 24.50 -3.05 -2.12
C GLN A 4 25.37 -2.15 -3.00
N LEU A 5 24.85 -1.01 -3.43
CA LEU A 5 25.62 -0.03 -4.19
C LEU A 5 26.76 0.55 -3.34
N ASN A 6 26.48 0.87 -2.08
CA ASN A 6 27.46 1.34 -1.12
C ASN A 6 28.59 0.31 -0.90
N LYS A 7 28.23 -0.97 -0.72
CA LYS A 7 29.20 -2.07 -0.64
C LYS A 7 30.03 -2.27 -1.90
N ALA A 8 29.49 -1.88 -3.06
CA ALA A 8 30.20 -1.91 -4.33
C ALA A 8 31.10 -0.68 -4.56
N GLY A 9 31.18 0.24 -3.58
CA GLY A 9 32.05 1.43 -3.63
C GLY A 9 31.38 2.71 -4.13
N HIS A 10 30.07 2.70 -4.38
CA HIS A 10 29.34 3.87 -4.86
C HIS A 10 28.87 4.77 -3.72
N THR A 11 28.92 6.09 -3.91
CA THR A 11 28.34 7.04 -2.95
C THR A 11 26.84 7.15 -3.18
N VAL A 12 26.02 6.83 -2.17
CA VAL A 12 24.56 6.78 -2.31
C VAL A 12 23.87 7.81 -1.41
N THR A 13 22.94 8.57 -2.00
CA THR A 13 21.97 9.41 -1.27
C THR A 13 20.56 8.90 -1.52
N VAL A 14 19.80 8.70 -0.44
CA VAL A 14 18.39 8.32 -0.49
C VAL A 14 17.55 9.54 -0.13
N TYR A 15 16.67 9.94 -1.05
CA TYR A 15 15.67 10.99 -0.82
C TYR A 15 14.36 10.34 -0.37
N GLU A 16 13.80 10.82 0.74
CA GLU A 16 12.56 10.33 1.34
C GLU A 16 11.62 11.51 1.58
N LYS A 17 10.38 11.39 1.10
CA LYS A 17 9.37 12.44 1.25
C LYS A 17 8.91 12.62 2.69
N ASN A 18 8.89 11.54 3.47
CA ASN A 18 8.45 11.57 4.85
C ASN A 18 9.58 11.97 5.80
N GLU A 19 9.21 12.24 7.04
CA GLU A 19 10.10 12.63 8.13
C GLU A 19 11.03 11.51 8.62
N VAL A 20 10.71 10.25 8.29
CA VAL A 20 11.49 9.07 8.64
C VAL A 20 11.62 8.13 7.43
N PRO A 21 12.79 7.51 7.20
CA PRO A 21 12.95 6.53 6.13
C PRO A 21 12.34 5.17 6.54
N GLY A 22 12.18 4.30 5.53
CA GLY A 22 11.69 2.93 5.71
C GLY A 22 10.29 2.68 5.14
N GLY A 23 9.63 3.70 4.58
CA GLY A 23 8.36 3.56 3.87
C GLY A 23 7.28 2.83 4.67
N LEU A 24 6.56 1.91 4.04
CA LEU A 24 5.49 1.13 4.69
C LEU A 24 5.99 0.32 5.89
N LEU A 25 7.27 -0.08 5.96
CA LEU A 25 7.78 -0.79 7.12
C LEU A 25 7.73 0.07 8.39
N THR A 26 7.88 1.38 8.24
CA THR A 26 7.91 2.34 9.35
C THR A 26 6.54 2.98 9.57
N LEU A 27 5.90 3.41 8.49
CA LEU A 27 4.69 4.22 8.57
C LEU A 27 3.41 3.47 8.17
N GLY A 28 3.48 2.32 7.50
CA GLY A 28 2.29 1.57 7.08
C GLY A 28 1.93 0.41 8.00
N ILE A 29 2.80 -0.59 8.04
CA ILE A 29 2.62 -1.82 8.82
C ILE A 29 2.58 -1.44 10.32
N PRO A 30 1.60 -1.90 11.11
CA PRO A 30 1.54 -1.61 12.54
C PRO A 30 2.66 -2.27 13.36
N ASP A 31 3.01 -1.66 14.50
CA ASP A 31 4.00 -2.18 15.47
C ASP A 31 3.70 -3.61 15.94
N PHE A 32 2.43 -3.95 16.12
CA PHE A 32 2.02 -5.28 16.59
C PHE A 32 2.27 -6.41 15.57
N LYS A 33 2.51 -6.08 14.29
CA LYS A 33 2.97 -7.03 13.27
C LYS A 33 4.49 -6.97 13.10
N MET A 34 5.07 -5.78 13.23
CA MET A 34 6.50 -5.58 13.04
C MET A 34 7.00 -4.38 13.83
N GLU A 35 7.85 -4.67 14.81
CA GLU A 35 8.45 -3.68 15.70
C GLU A 35 9.41 -2.75 14.94
N LYS A 36 9.31 -1.43 15.20
CA LYS A 36 10.04 -0.40 14.45
C LYS A 36 11.54 -0.37 14.72
N TRP A 37 11.97 -0.86 15.87
CA TRP A 37 13.40 -0.95 16.22
C TRP A 37 14.19 -1.82 15.24
N VAL A 38 13.56 -2.81 14.58
CA VAL A 38 14.22 -3.66 13.58
C VAL A 38 14.60 -2.84 12.34
N VAL A 39 13.68 -1.98 11.89
CA VAL A 39 13.88 -1.08 10.74
C VAL A 39 14.90 -0.01 11.11
N GLU A 40 14.76 0.61 12.28
CA GLU A 40 15.68 1.61 12.80
C GLU A 40 17.11 1.07 12.90
N ARG A 41 17.29 -0.14 13.45
CA ARG A 41 18.60 -0.81 13.52
C ARG A 41 19.22 -0.95 12.14
N ARG A 42 18.43 -1.34 11.14
CA ARG A 42 18.93 -1.52 9.76
C ARG A 42 19.35 -0.19 9.13
N LEU A 43 18.56 0.86 9.33
CA LEU A 43 18.86 2.21 8.83
C LEU A 43 20.15 2.75 9.46
N LYS A 44 20.31 2.63 10.79
CA LYS A 44 21.54 3.04 11.50
C LYS A 44 22.80 2.32 10.98
N ILE A 45 22.68 1.05 10.59
CA ILE A 45 23.79 0.32 9.96
C ILE A 45 24.12 0.95 8.60
N MET A 46 23.11 1.19 7.76
CA MET A 46 23.33 1.78 6.44
C MET A 46 23.94 3.20 6.52
N GLU A 47 23.49 4.00 7.48
CA GLU A 47 24.07 5.34 7.75
C GLU A 47 25.54 5.25 8.16
N LYS A 48 25.88 4.34 9.08
CA LYS A 48 27.27 4.09 9.51
C LYS A 48 28.15 3.57 8.38
N GLU A 49 27.57 2.84 7.43
CA GLU A 49 28.27 2.37 6.22
C GLU A 49 28.46 3.49 5.19
N GLY A 50 27.84 4.67 5.36
CA GLY A 50 28.05 5.85 4.51
C GLY A 50 26.86 6.25 3.63
N VAL A 51 25.72 5.53 3.70
CA VAL A 51 24.51 5.91 2.97
C VAL A 51 23.92 7.19 3.59
N LYS A 52 23.69 8.21 2.77
CA LYS A 52 23.09 9.48 3.21
C LYS A 52 21.58 9.43 3.05
N PHE A 53 20.82 9.78 4.08
CA PHE A 53 19.37 9.95 3.98
C PHE A 53 19.00 11.44 4.03
N LYS A 54 18.22 11.90 3.06
CA LYS A 54 17.60 13.23 3.02
C LYS A 54 16.10 13.06 3.13
N THR A 55 15.58 13.19 4.35
CA THR A 55 14.14 13.09 4.65
C THR A 55 13.42 14.40 4.36
N LYS A 56 12.08 14.39 4.43
CA LYS A 56 11.22 15.54 4.13
C LYS A 56 11.52 16.18 2.78
N THR A 57 11.89 15.36 1.79
CA THR A 57 12.25 15.81 0.45
C THR A 57 11.47 15.00 -0.58
N HIS A 58 10.40 15.59 -1.10
CA HIS A 58 9.52 14.98 -2.09
C HIS A 58 10.01 15.32 -3.51
N ILE A 59 10.65 14.34 -4.16
CA ILE A 59 11.11 14.48 -5.55
C ILE A 59 9.91 14.57 -6.50
N GLY A 60 9.95 15.54 -7.41
CA GLY A 60 8.85 15.93 -8.29
C GLY A 60 7.88 16.96 -7.68
N VAL A 61 8.11 17.39 -6.43
CA VAL A 61 7.35 18.46 -5.76
C VAL A 61 8.30 19.52 -5.19
N ASP A 62 9.18 19.13 -4.26
CA ASP A 62 10.15 20.03 -3.62
C ASP A 62 11.39 20.23 -4.50
N ILE A 63 11.80 19.17 -5.20
CA ILE A 63 12.96 19.16 -6.09
C ILE A 63 12.56 18.50 -7.41
N PRO A 64 12.76 19.16 -8.57
CA PRO A 64 12.55 18.54 -9.87
C PRO A 64 13.45 17.32 -10.03
N VAL A 65 12.91 16.22 -10.55
CA VAL A 65 13.68 14.98 -10.71
C VAL A 65 14.78 15.11 -11.75
N LYS A 66 14.61 15.98 -12.76
CA LYS A 66 15.66 16.28 -13.76
C LYS A 66 16.95 16.75 -13.11
N LYS A 67 16.86 17.55 -12.03
CA LYS A 67 18.04 17.97 -11.28
C LYS A 67 18.82 16.78 -10.73
N LEU A 68 18.15 15.72 -10.27
CA LEU A 68 18.83 14.53 -9.81
C LEU A 68 19.47 13.74 -10.96
N VAL A 69 18.83 13.71 -12.13
CA VAL A 69 19.39 13.08 -13.33
C VAL A 69 20.64 13.83 -13.81
N ASP A 70 20.67 15.16 -13.68
CA ASP A 70 21.83 15.98 -14.06
C ASP A 70 22.98 15.91 -13.03
N GLU A 71 22.67 15.75 -11.73
CA GLU A 71 23.65 15.78 -10.64
C GLU A 71 24.24 14.41 -10.27
N TYR A 72 23.57 13.31 -10.60
CA TYR A 72 23.98 11.95 -10.22
C TYR A 72 24.23 11.10 -11.46
N ASP A 73 25.26 10.24 -11.39
CA ASP A 73 25.61 9.32 -12.50
C ASP A 73 24.51 8.27 -12.77
N ALA A 74 23.67 7.98 -11.77
CA ALA A 74 22.50 7.11 -11.92
C ALA A 74 21.42 7.44 -10.87
N VAL A 75 20.16 7.26 -11.24
CA VAL A 75 18.99 7.47 -10.37
C VAL A 75 18.18 6.18 -10.26
N VAL A 76 17.76 5.80 -9.05
CA VAL A 76 16.88 4.62 -8.84
C VAL A 76 15.56 5.06 -8.20
N LEU A 77 14.48 4.85 -8.94
CA LEU A 77 13.12 5.16 -8.52
C LEU A 77 12.60 4.06 -7.58
N CYS A 78 12.24 4.43 -6.35
CA CYS A 78 11.76 3.52 -5.31
C CYS A 78 10.57 4.10 -4.52
N GLY A 79 9.76 4.96 -5.15
CA GLY A 79 8.65 5.67 -4.47
C GLY A 79 7.40 4.80 -4.19
N GLY A 80 7.43 3.51 -4.51
CA GLY A 80 6.34 2.57 -4.25
C GLY A 80 5.11 2.75 -5.15
N ALA A 81 4.02 2.03 -4.81
CA ALA A 81 2.73 2.07 -5.48
C ALA A 81 1.70 2.78 -4.61
N GLU A 82 1.82 4.10 -4.45
CA GLU A 82 1.05 4.85 -3.46
C GLU A 82 -0.29 5.39 -3.97
N HIS A 83 -0.68 5.14 -5.22
CA HIS A 83 -1.98 5.58 -5.73
C HIS A 83 -3.07 4.62 -5.26
N PRO A 84 -3.90 4.98 -4.25
CA PRO A 84 -4.87 4.06 -3.68
C PRO A 84 -6.01 3.80 -4.66
N ARG A 85 -6.63 2.62 -4.57
CA ARG A 85 -7.90 2.36 -5.24
C ARG A 85 -9.01 3.07 -4.48
N ASP A 86 -9.75 3.92 -5.17
CA ASP A 86 -10.86 4.66 -4.58
C ASP A 86 -12.19 3.91 -4.65
N LEU A 87 -13.16 4.38 -3.84
CA LEU A 87 -14.53 3.89 -3.82
C LEU A 87 -15.44 4.87 -4.56
N GLU A 88 -15.82 4.54 -5.78
CA GLU A 88 -16.66 5.38 -6.65
C GLU A 88 -18.15 5.16 -6.37
N VAL A 89 -18.64 5.71 -5.26
CA VAL A 89 -20.06 5.67 -4.88
C VAL A 89 -20.53 7.03 -4.36
N PRO A 90 -21.84 7.35 -4.43
CA PRO A 90 -22.38 8.55 -3.80
C PRO A 90 -22.06 8.59 -2.29
N GLY A 91 -21.67 9.77 -1.78
CA GLY A 91 -21.31 9.98 -0.37
C GLY A 91 -19.87 9.60 -0.02
N ARG A 92 -19.02 9.30 -1.01
CA ARG A 92 -17.59 9.04 -0.83
C ARG A 92 -16.86 10.21 -0.15
N GLU A 93 -17.32 11.42 -0.40
CA GLU A 93 -16.76 12.69 0.08
C GLU A 93 -17.12 13.04 1.53
N LEU A 94 -18.01 12.27 2.17
CA LEU A 94 -18.44 12.52 3.54
C LEU A 94 -17.29 12.41 4.54
N GLU A 95 -17.27 13.30 5.54
CA GLU A 95 -16.36 13.20 6.68
C GLU A 95 -16.63 11.87 7.41
N GLY A 96 -15.59 11.06 7.60
CA GLY A 96 -15.70 9.69 8.10
C GLY A 96 -15.23 8.63 7.10
N VAL A 97 -15.02 8.98 5.84
CA VAL A 97 -14.55 8.05 4.79
C VAL A 97 -13.09 8.33 4.46
N TYR A 98 -12.18 7.45 4.87
CA TYR A 98 -10.74 7.66 4.77
C TYR A 98 -10.05 6.50 4.05
N PHE A 99 -8.94 6.78 3.35
CA PHE A 99 -8.06 5.70 2.91
C PHE A 99 -7.40 5.04 4.13
N ALA A 100 -7.23 3.71 4.06
CA ALA A 100 -6.58 2.94 5.12
C ALA A 100 -5.20 3.49 5.48
N MET A 101 -4.43 3.92 4.48
CA MET A 101 -3.09 4.46 4.71
C MET A 101 -3.09 5.79 5.45
N GLU A 102 -4.13 6.61 5.33
CA GLU A 102 -4.23 7.84 6.13
C GLU A 102 -4.32 7.49 7.62
N PHE A 103 -5.21 6.55 7.95
CA PHE A 103 -5.41 6.08 9.32
C PHE A 103 -4.16 5.39 9.89
N LEU A 104 -3.61 4.40 9.18
CA LEU A 104 -2.46 3.63 9.66
C LEU A 104 -1.19 4.49 9.81
N THR A 105 -0.95 5.39 8.86
CA THR A 105 0.19 6.31 8.92
C THR A 105 0.11 7.24 10.12
N GLN A 106 -1.07 7.80 10.39
CA GLN A 106 -1.26 8.62 11.58
C GLN A 106 -1.00 7.84 12.87
N GLN A 107 -1.50 6.61 12.98
CA GLN A 107 -1.27 5.79 14.17
C GLN A 107 0.22 5.50 14.38
N ASN A 108 0.94 5.08 13.33
CA ASN A 108 2.37 4.79 13.46
C ASN A 108 3.17 6.06 13.83
N ARG A 109 2.80 7.23 13.30
CA ARG A 109 3.41 8.51 13.70
C ARG A 109 3.20 8.82 15.19
N VAL A 110 2.01 8.57 15.72
CA VAL A 110 1.72 8.74 17.15
C VAL A 110 2.58 7.81 18.00
N LEU A 111 2.75 6.55 17.58
CA LEU A 111 3.60 5.57 18.28
C LEU A 111 5.09 5.96 18.23
N LEU A 112 5.52 6.65 17.16
CA LEU A 112 6.86 7.26 17.05
C LEU A 112 7.00 8.57 17.86
N GLY A 113 5.97 8.97 18.61
CA GLY A 113 5.98 10.16 19.48
C GLY A 113 5.62 11.47 18.78
N GLN A 114 5.14 11.42 17.53
CA GLN A 114 4.67 12.63 16.86
C GLN A 114 3.32 13.08 17.38
N LYS A 115 3.15 14.41 17.47
CA LYS A 115 1.87 15.02 17.83
C LYS A 115 1.09 15.34 16.56
N ILE A 116 -0.13 14.84 16.49
CA ILE A 116 -1.09 15.16 15.43
C ILE A 116 -2.16 16.06 16.05
N ASP A 117 -2.50 17.15 15.36
CA ASP A 117 -3.62 18.01 15.77
C ASP A 117 -4.87 17.13 15.94
N PRO A 118 -5.54 17.15 17.11
CA PRO A 118 -6.77 16.38 17.32
C PRO A 118 -7.84 16.58 16.25
N LYS A 119 -7.91 17.76 15.62
CA LYS A 119 -8.87 18.06 14.54
C LYS A 119 -8.60 17.28 13.26
N ASN A 120 -7.34 16.92 13.02
CA ASN A 120 -6.91 16.19 11.83
C ASN A 120 -6.69 14.69 12.12
N ARG A 121 -6.86 14.27 13.39
CA ARG A 121 -6.61 12.90 13.82
C ARG A 121 -7.81 12.01 13.51
N ILE A 122 -7.58 10.96 12.73
CA ILE A 122 -8.55 9.87 12.57
C ILE A 122 -8.51 9.04 13.86
N ASN A 123 -9.44 9.34 14.77
CA ASN A 123 -9.66 8.56 16.00
C ASN A 123 -10.95 7.75 15.88
N VAL A 124 -10.85 6.45 16.14
CA VAL A 124 -11.98 5.52 16.09
C VAL A 124 -12.44 5.03 17.46
N GLU A 125 -11.91 5.57 18.56
CA GLU A 125 -12.37 5.24 19.92
C GLU A 125 -13.88 5.46 20.07
N GLY A 126 -14.59 4.42 20.51
CA GLY A 126 -16.04 4.44 20.70
C GLY A 126 -16.88 4.52 19.43
N LYS A 127 -16.28 4.38 18.24
CA LYS A 127 -16.97 4.48 16.94
C LYS A 127 -17.28 3.13 16.32
N ASN A 128 -18.32 3.09 15.47
CA ASN A 128 -18.60 1.97 14.58
C ASN A 128 -17.75 2.09 13.32
N VAL A 129 -16.86 1.13 13.09
CA VAL A 129 -15.88 1.15 12.00
C VAL A 129 -16.21 0.06 10.99
N VAL A 130 -16.23 0.42 9.70
CA VAL A 130 -16.28 -0.54 8.59
C VAL A 130 -14.97 -0.47 7.80
N VAL A 131 -14.30 -1.61 7.65
CA VAL A 131 -13.10 -1.75 6.81
C VAL A 131 -13.49 -2.42 5.49
N LEU A 132 -13.27 -1.74 4.38
CA LEU A 132 -13.55 -2.27 3.03
C LEU A 132 -12.27 -2.88 2.43
N GLY A 133 -12.29 -4.20 2.22
CA GLY A 133 -11.17 -4.99 1.70
C GLY A 133 -10.60 -5.99 2.71
N GLY A 134 -10.26 -7.19 2.24
CA GLY A 134 -9.83 -8.33 3.06
C GLY A 134 -8.35 -8.68 2.97
N GLY A 135 -7.51 -7.79 2.43
CA GLY A 135 -6.05 -7.95 2.38
C GLY A 135 -5.34 -7.60 3.69
N ASP A 136 -4.01 -7.64 3.68
CA ASP A 136 -3.18 -7.34 4.87
C ASP A 136 -3.43 -5.94 5.43
N THR A 137 -3.62 -4.94 4.56
CA THR A 137 -3.97 -3.57 4.95
C THR A 137 -5.32 -3.50 5.69
N GLY A 138 -6.29 -4.34 5.29
CA GLY A 138 -7.57 -4.44 5.98
C GLY A 138 -7.40 -5.03 7.38
N SER A 139 -6.62 -6.11 7.48
CA SER A 139 -6.22 -6.72 8.77
C SER A 139 -5.51 -5.71 9.69
N ASP A 140 -4.63 -4.86 9.15
CA ASP A 140 -3.96 -3.79 9.89
C ASP A 140 -4.94 -2.74 10.43
N CYS A 141 -5.92 -2.34 9.60
CA CYS A 141 -6.97 -1.40 10.02
C CYS A 141 -7.83 -1.99 11.14
N ILE A 142 -8.19 -3.27 11.05
CA ILE A 142 -8.97 -3.98 12.08
C ILE A 142 -8.21 -3.98 13.41
N GLY A 143 -6.97 -4.48 13.40
CA GLY A 143 -6.17 -4.59 14.62
C GLY A 143 -5.85 -3.23 15.26
N THR A 144 -5.69 -2.20 14.44
CA THR A 144 -5.51 -0.82 14.91
C THR A 144 -6.79 -0.25 15.50
N SER A 145 -7.94 -0.47 14.86
CA SER A 145 -9.25 0.01 15.34
C SER A 145 -9.63 -0.63 16.68
N ASN A 146 -9.40 -1.94 16.83
CA ASN A 146 -9.60 -2.65 18.08
C ASN A 146 -8.73 -2.08 19.22
N ARG A 147 -7.44 -1.80 18.94
CA ARG A 147 -6.53 -1.19 19.91
C ARG A 147 -6.86 0.25 20.26
N GLN A 148 -7.47 1.00 19.33
CA GLN A 148 -8.06 2.31 19.60
C GLN A 148 -9.40 2.21 20.33
N LYS A 149 -9.90 1.01 20.65
CA LYS A 149 -11.18 0.76 21.34
C LYS A 149 -12.39 1.25 20.56
N ALA A 150 -12.44 0.94 19.26
CA ALA A 150 -13.67 1.07 18.49
C ALA A 150 -14.85 0.37 19.19
N ALA A 151 -16.06 0.93 19.08
CA ALA A 151 -17.26 0.32 19.65
C ALA A 151 -17.62 -0.97 18.90
N SER A 152 -17.44 -0.97 17.58
CA SER A 152 -17.55 -2.16 16.75
C SER A 152 -16.63 -2.05 15.53
N VAL A 153 -16.17 -3.20 15.02
CA VAL A 153 -15.41 -3.29 13.77
C VAL A 153 -16.05 -4.35 12.89
N ARG A 154 -16.46 -3.94 11.69
CA ARG A 154 -16.90 -4.84 10.62
C ARG A 154 -15.95 -4.79 9.44
N ASN A 155 -15.80 -5.90 8.75
CA ASN A 155 -14.99 -5.99 7.55
C ASN A 155 -15.82 -6.54 6.41
N PHE A 156 -15.95 -5.75 5.34
CA PHE A 156 -16.65 -6.15 4.13
C PHE A 156 -15.64 -6.45 3.04
N GLU A 157 -15.70 -7.68 2.54
CA GLU A 157 -14.96 -8.15 1.38
C GLU A 157 -15.91 -8.30 0.19
N LEU A 158 -15.50 -7.76 -0.95
CA LEU A 158 -16.24 -7.84 -2.20
C LEU A 158 -16.27 -9.29 -2.70
N LEU A 159 -15.16 -10.00 -2.57
CA LEU A 159 -14.99 -11.37 -3.03
C LEU A 159 -15.72 -12.39 -2.13
N PRO A 160 -16.06 -13.58 -2.67
CA PRO A 160 -16.67 -14.63 -1.87
C PRO A 160 -15.69 -15.14 -0.80
N ARG A 161 -16.25 -15.73 0.26
CA ARG A 161 -15.45 -16.33 1.33
C ARG A 161 -14.52 -17.40 0.72
N PRO A 162 -13.19 -17.28 0.90
CA PRO A 162 -12.26 -18.30 0.42
C PRO A 162 -12.53 -19.66 1.09
N PRO A 163 -12.18 -20.78 0.45
CA PRO A 163 -12.37 -22.10 1.04
C PRO A 163 -11.43 -22.30 2.24
N LYS A 164 -11.80 -23.19 3.18
CA LYS A 164 -10.95 -23.51 4.35
C LYS A 164 -9.70 -24.32 3.98
N GLU A 165 -9.78 -25.09 2.90
CA GLU A 165 -8.73 -25.97 2.42
C GLU A 165 -8.41 -25.69 0.96
N ARG A 166 -7.21 -26.07 0.51
CA ARG A 166 -6.80 -25.87 -0.89
C ARG A 166 -7.70 -26.69 -1.80
N ALA A 167 -8.25 -26.03 -2.82
CA ALA A 167 -8.94 -26.71 -3.91
C ALA A 167 -7.94 -27.44 -4.83
N ALA A 168 -8.42 -28.43 -5.57
CA ALA A 168 -7.60 -29.24 -6.49
C ALA A 168 -6.95 -28.41 -7.61
N ASP A 169 -7.56 -27.27 -7.98
CA ASP A 169 -7.06 -26.31 -8.98
C ASP A 169 -6.06 -25.28 -8.39
N ASN A 170 -5.76 -25.35 -7.08
CA ASN A 170 -4.75 -24.54 -6.40
C ASN A 170 -3.70 -25.40 -5.64
N PRO A 171 -2.96 -26.29 -6.34
CA PRO A 171 -1.99 -27.17 -5.70
C PRO A 171 -0.71 -26.41 -5.29
N TRP A 172 0.05 -27.00 -4.39
CA TRP A 172 1.43 -26.58 -4.13
C TRP A 172 2.27 -26.74 -5.42
N PRO A 173 3.20 -25.81 -5.76
CA PRO A 173 3.74 -24.71 -4.97
C PRO A 173 3.00 -23.36 -5.10
N ASN A 174 1.81 -23.31 -5.72
CA ASN A 174 1.07 -22.06 -5.83
C ASN A 174 0.68 -21.52 -4.45
N TRP A 175 0.52 -20.20 -4.35
CA TRP A 175 0.03 -19.57 -3.13
C TRP A 175 -1.35 -20.12 -2.78
N ALA A 176 -1.54 -20.51 -1.51
CA ALA A 176 -2.79 -21.10 -1.05
C ALA A 176 -3.91 -20.04 -1.08
N PHE A 177 -4.91 -20.25 -1.92
CA PHE A 177 -6.16 -19.49 -1.93
C PHE A 177 -7.12 -20.13 -0.92
N ILE A 178 -6.86 -19.87 0.36
CA ILE A 178 -7.65 -20.37 1.49
C ILE A 178 -8.01 -19.23 2.43
N GLU A 179 -9.05 -19.43 3.23
CA GLU A 179 -9.43 -18.50 4.29
C GLU A 179 -8.29 -18.40 5.30
N ARG A 180 -7.83 -17.18 5.56
CA ARG A 180 -6.79 -16.90 6.55
C ARG A 180 -7.36 -15.98 7.62
N ASN A 181 -7.14 -16.36 8.86
CA ASN A 181 -7.37 -15.52 10.02
C ASN A 181 -6.03 -14.97 10.51
N SER A 182 -6.05 -13.69 10.85
CA SER A 182 -4.91 -13.00 11.47
C SER A 182 -5.24 -12.80 12.95
N THR A 183 -4.24 -12.52 13.77
CA THR A 183 -4.44 -12.13 15.18
C THR A 183 -5.38 -10.92 15.30
N SER A 184 -5.31 -9.98 14.35
CA SER A 184 -6.24 -8.84 14.28
C SER A 184 -7.69 -9.26 14.05
N HIS A 185 -7.94 -10.36 13.33
CA HIS A 185 -9.29 -10.90 13.19
C HIS A 185 -9.77 -11.57 14.49
N GLU A 186 -8.87 -12.26 15.19
CA GLU A 186 -9.16 -12.96 16.44
C GLU A 186 -9.46 -11.99 17.59
N GLU A 187 -8.93 -10.77 17.54
CA GLU A 187 -9.20 -9.70 18.51
C GLU A 187 -10.66 -9.19 18.49
N GLY A 188 -11.42 -9.49 17.45
CA GLY A 188 -12.83 -9.13 17.32
C GLY A 188 -13.10 -8.35 16.04
N VAL A 189 -13.79 -8.99 15.09
CA VAL A 189 -14.33 -8.36 13.89
C VAL A 189 -15.46 -9.20 13.34
N GLU A 190 -16.51 -8.55 12.86
CA GLU A 190 -17.55 -9.21 12.06
C GLU A 190 -17.13 -9.19 10.59
N ARG A 191 -16.90 -10.37 10.00
CA ARG A 191 -16.42 -10.50 8.61
C ARG A 191 -17.55 -10.94 7.69
N GLU A 192 -17.85 -10.10 6.73
CA GLU A 192 -18.85 -10.34 5.72
C GLU A 192 -18.20 -10.37 4.34
N PHE A 193 -18.61 -11.33 3.53
CA PHE A 193 -18.05 -11.59 2.20
C PHE A 193 -19.14 -11.45 1.15
N ALA A 194 -18.73 -11.30 -0.11
CA ALA A 194 -19.65 -11.08 -1.21
C ALA A 194 -20.57 -9.87 -0.94
N VAL A 195 -19.98 -8.76 -0.49
CA VAL A 195 -20.70 -7.50 -0.20
C VAL A 195 -20.24 -6.42 -1.16
N LEU A 196 -21.18 -5.81 -1.88
CA LEU A 196 -20.94 -4.62 -2.69
C LEU A 196 -21.48 -3.39 -1.96
N THR A 197 -20.62 -2.38 -1.74
CA THR A 197 -21.06 -1.08 -1.24
C THR A 197 -21.69 -0.29 -2.38
N LYS A 198 -22.90 0.24 -2.16
CA LYS A 198 -23.69 0.94 -3.19
C LYS A 198 -23.69 2.45 -3.01
N LYS A 199 -23.76 2.93 -1.76
CA LYS A 199 -23.68 4.35 -1.41
C LYS A 199 -23.34 4.52 0.07
N LEU A 200 -22.90 5.71 0.40
CA LEU A 200 -22.71 6.20 1.77
C LEU A 200 -23.69 7.36 1.97
N SER A 201 -24.29 7.46 3.14
CA SER A 201 -25.19 8.57 3.47
C SER A 201 -24.83 9.18 4.80
N GLY A 202 -25.08 10.48 4.90
CA GLY A 202 -24.68 11.29 6.03
C GLY A 202 -25.63 12.44 6.28
N GLU A 203 -25.37 13.13 7.39
CA GLU A 203 -26.07 14.34 7.83
C GLU A 203 -25.01 15.41 8.10
N ASP A 204 -25.26 16.66 7.70
CA ASP A 204 -24.31 17.78 7.82
C ASP A 204 -22.90 17.48 7.29
N GLY A 205 -22.83 16.71 6.19
CA GLY A 205 -21.56 16.31 5.56
C GLY A 205 -20.80 15.19 6.30
N LYS A 206 -21.37 14.60 7.35
CA LYS A 206 -20.75 13.53 8.15
C LYS A 206 -21.40 12.19 7.89
N LEU A 207 -20.59 11.15 7.72
CA LEU A 207 -21.03 9.78 7.53
C LEU A 207 -21.92 9.30 8.68
N LYS A 208 -23.02 8.63 8.33
CA LYS A 208 -23.93 7.97 9.28
C LYS A 208 -24.25 6.54 8.92
N LYS A 209 -24.38 6.23 7.62
CA LYS A 209 -24.76 4.90 7.15
C LYS A 209 -24.00 4.46 5.91
N LEU A 210 -23.78 3.16 5.83
CA LEU A 210 -23.32 2.47 4.63
C LEU A 210 -24.45 1.60 4.10
N HIS A 211 -24.68 1.70 2.80
CA HIS A 211 -25.70 0.93 2.07
C HIS A 211 -25.01 -0.08 1.18
N GLY A 212 -25.38 -1.35 1.31
CA GLY A 212 -24.77 -2.46 0.59
C GLY A 212 -25.80 -3.42 0.01
N VAL A 213 -25.30 -4.35 -0.80
CA VAL A 213 -26.08 -5.46 -1.37
C VAL A 213 -25.20 -6.72 -1.36
N ARG A 214 -25.83 -7.89 -1.27
CA ARG A 214 -25.12 -9.17 -1.35
C ARG A 214 -24.89 -9.56 -2.80
N LEU A 215 -23.77 -10.23 -3.03
CA LEU A 215 -23.38 -10.74 -4.33
C LEU A 215 -23.44 -12.27 -4.36
N GLU A 216 -23.81 -12.80 -5.51
CA GLU A 216 -23.48 -14.15 -5.95
C GLU A 216 -22.42 -14.08 -7.07
N PHE A 217 -21.56 -15.09 -7.14
CA PHE A 217 -20.49 -15.17 -8.12
C PHE A 217 -20.75 -16.34 -9.07
N GLY A 218 -20.76 -16.04 -10.37
CA GLY A 218 -20.86 -17.08 -11.40
C GLY A 218 -19.56 -17.87 -11.59
N LEU A 219 -19.61 -18.84 -12.50
CA LEU A 219 -18.44 -19.62 -12.91
C LEU A 219 -17.34 -18.69 -13.43
N LYS A 220 -16.08 -19.05 -13.14
CA LYS A 220 -14.92 -18.32 -13.67
C LYS A 220 -14.95 -18.37 -15.20
N ASP A 221 -14.83 -17.20 -15.80
CA ASP A 221 -14.58 -17.04 -17.21
C ASP A 221 -13.22 -17.68 -17.58
N PRO A 222 -13.16 -18.63 -18.53
CA PRO A 222 -11.91 -19.28 -18.93
C PRO A 222 -10.89 -18.33 -19.58
N GLU A 223 -11.34 -17.27 -20.25
CA GLU A 223 -10.46 -16.32 -20.94
C GLU A 223 -9.91 -15.27 -19.97
N THR A 224 -10.78 -14.70 -19.14
CA THR A 224 -10.40 -13.60 -18.24
C THR A 224 -10.01 -14.06 -16.84
N GLY A 225 -10.37 -15.28 -16.45
CA GLY A 225 -10.18 -15.84 -15.12
C GLY A 225 -11.09 -15.22 -14.04
N ARG A 226 -12.01 -14.32 -14.42
CA ARG A 226 -12.88 -13.58 -13.48
C ARG A 226 -14.23 -14.26 -13.33
N SER A 227 -14.77 -14.25 -12.11
CA SER A 227 -16.16 -14.65 -11.87
C SER A 227 -17.07 -13.43 -12.03
N PRO A 228 -18.15 -13.51 -12.84
CA PRO A 228 -19.11 -12.43 -12.96
C PRO A 228 -19.84 -12.23 -11.63
N MET A 229 -19.93 -10.98 -11.19
CA MET A 229 -20.65 -10.56 -9.99
C MET A 229 -22.12 -10.33 -10.35
N LYS A 230 -23.03 -10.89 -9.56
CA LYS A 230 -24.46 -10.61 -9.69
C LYS A 230 -25.01 -10.20 -8.32
N GLU A 231 -25.78 -9.11 -8.30
CA GLU A 231 -26.49 -8.68 -7.10
C GLU A 231 -27.64 -9.64 -6.81
N ILE A 232 -27.79 -10.05 -5.55
CA ILE A 232 -28.91 -10.89 -5.11
C ILE A 232 -30.11 -9.97 -4.87
N PRO A 233 -31.22 -10.09 -5.65
CA PRO A 233 -32.37 -9.20 -5.50
C PRO A 233 -33.00 -9.28 -4.10
N GLY A 234 -33.32 -8.13 -3.49
CA GLY A 234 -33.92 -8.06 -2.16
C GLY A 234 -32.92 -8.26 -1.01
N SER A 235 -31.62 -8.31 -1.30
CA SER A 235 -30.54 -8.44 -0.30
C SER A 235 -29.90 -7.11 0.10
N GLU A 236 -30.49 -5.99 -0.34
CA GLU A 236 -30.06 -4.65 0.01
C GLU A 236 -30.18 -4.42 1.53
N PHE A 237 -29.19 -3.75 2.10
CA PHE A 237 -29.15 -3.47 3.53
C PHE A 237 -28.49 -2.13 3.80
N GLU A 238 -28.76 -1.59 4.99
CA GLU A 238 -28.06 -0.43 5.54
C GLU A 238 -27.56 -0.74 6.95
N ILE A 239 -26.41 -0.16 7.30
CA ILE A 239 -25.84 -0.25 8.65
C ILE A 239 -25.39 1.14 9.11
N ASP A 240 -25.53 1.40 10.40
CA ASP A 240 -24.95 2.59 11.03
C ASP A 240 -23.42 2.46 11.09
N VAL A 241 -22.73 3.52 10.69
CA VAL A 241 -21.26 3.58 10.64
C VAL A 241 -20.79 5.02 10.84
N ASP A 242 -19.76 5.18 11.65
CA ASP A 242 -19.13 6.48 11.89
C ASP A 242 -17.86 6.67 11.07
N VAL A 243 -17.14 5.56 10.78
CA VAL A 243 -15.89 5.59 10.01
C VAL A 243 -15.83 4.42 9.02
N VAL A 244 -15.53 4.74 7.75
CA VAL A 244 -15.21 3.77 6.70
C VAL A 244 -13.73 3.90 6.34
N LEU A 245 -12.99 2.78 6.41
CA LEU A 245 -11.59 2.68 6.04
C LEU A 245 -11.44 1.92 4.72
N LEU A 246 -10.94 2.58 3.68
CA LEU A 246 -10.76 2.00 2.35
C LEU A 246 -9.42 1.26 2.26
N ALA A 247 -9.45 -0.06 2.39
CA ALA A 247 -8.32 -0.98 2.31
C ALA A 247 -8.36 -1.81 1.00
N MET A 248 -8.70 -1.17 -0.12
CA MET A 248 -9.00 -1.81 -1.41
C MET A 248 -7.78 -2.01 -2.32
N GLY A 249 -6.57 -1.80 -1.79
CA GLY A 249 -5.30 -1.89 -2.50
C GLY A 249 -4.91 -0.62 -3.26
N PHE A 250 -3.88 -0.73 -4.08
CA PHE A 250 -3.31 0.38 -4.85
C PHE A 250 -3.30 0.06 -6.35
N LEU A 251 -3.40 1.08 -7.19
CA LEU A 251 -3.39 0.93 -8.65
C LEU A 251 -1.98 1.03 -9.24
N GLY A 252 -1.00 1.56 -8.51
CA GLY A 252 0.36 1.74 -9.00
C GLY A 252 1.06 2.96 -8.40
N PRO A 253 2.22 3.35 -8.94
CA PRO A 253 2.92 4.55 -8.51
C PRO A 253 2.11 5.83 -8.81
N VAL A 254 2.35 6.88 -8.01
CA VAL A 254 1.81 8.21 -8.30
C VAL A 254 2.46 8.72 -9.59
N LYS A 255 1.63 8.95 -10.61
CA LYS A 255 2.10 9.31 -11.95
C LYS A 255 2.48 10.78 -12.05
N ASN A 256 1.63 11.66 -11.51
CA ASN A 256 1.83 13.11 -11.55
C ASN A 256 3.09 13.50 -10.74
N GLY A 257 3.83 14.49 -11.23
CA GLY A 257 5.10 14.92 -10.64
C GLY A 257 6.27 14.17 -11.25
N MET A 258 7.01 13.41 -10.44
CA MET A 258 8.28 12.77 -10.83
C MET A 258 8.19 11.94 -12.11
N LEU A 259 7.20 11.05 -12.25
CA LEU A 259 7.13 10.16 -13.42
C LEU A 259 6.71 10.91 -14.68
N THR A 260 5.77 11.86 -14.58
CA THR A 260 5.40 12.75 -15.70
C THR A 260 6.58 13.62 -16.14
N GLU A 261 7.36 14.17 -15.20
CA GLU A 261 8.50 15.03 -15.51
C GLU A 261 9.63 14.26 -16.22
N LEU A 262 9.88 13.01 -15.80
CA LEU A 262 10.84 12.12 -16.46
C LEU A 262 10.33 11.65 -17.83
N GLY A 263 9.04 11.33 -17.95
CA GLY A 263 8.49 10.72 -19.16
C GLY A 263 8.88 9.25 -19.34
N VAL A 264 9.05 8.51 -18.23
CA VAL A 264 9.32 7.06 -18.29
C VAL A 264 8.14 6.29 -18.87
N GLU A 265 8.40 5.24 -19.64
CA GLU A 265 7.37 4.32 -20.11
C GLU A 265 6.71 3.57 -18.94
N LEU A 266 5.40 3.36 -19.03
CA LEU A 266 4.64 2.53 -18.10
C LEU A 266 4.22 1.22 -18.77
N ASP A 267 4.08 0.16 -17.97
CA ASP A 267 3.52 -1.10 -18.44
C ASP A 267 1.99 -1.03 -18.58
N ALA A 268 1.37 -2.10 -19.09
CA ALA A 268 -0.09 -2.18 -19.26
C ALA A 268 -0.88 -2.10 -17.93
N ARG A 269 -0.21 -2.27 -16.78
CA ARG A 269 -0.78 -2.15 -15.44
C ARG A 269 -0.53 -0.76 -14.84
N GLY A 270 0.21 0.11 -15.52
CA GLY A 270 0.53 1.47 -15.08
C GLY A 270 1.72 1.56 -14.13
N ASN A 271 2.51 0.49 -13.98
CA ASN A 271 3.77 0.52 -13.23
C ASN A 271 4.90 1.06 -14.10
N VAL A 272 5.99 1.52 -13.50
CA VAL A 272 7.18 1.96 -14.25
C VAL A 272 7.79 0.74 -14.96
N LYS A 273 7.84 0.80 -16.29
CA LYS A 273 8.40 -0.28 -17.10
C LYS A 273 9.92 -0.29 -16.93
N ALA A 274 10.47 -1.50 -16.81
CA ALA A 274 11.90 -1.71 -16.72
C ALA A 274 12.35 -2.96 -17.45
N ASP A 275 13.59 -2.97 -17.90
CA ASP A 275 14.23 -4.14 -18.48
C ASP A 275 14.69 -5.15 -17.41
N ASN A 276 15.38 -6.22 -17.85
CA ASN A 276 15.89 -7.26 -16.95
C ASN A 276 16.95 -6.74 -15.96
N ASN A 277 17.64 -5.65 -16.28
CA ASN A 277 18.62 -4.97 -15.43
C ASN A 277 17.98 -3.89 -14.55
N LYS A 278 16.64 -3.76 -14.60
CA LYS A 278 15.84 -2.75 -13.90
C LYS A 278 16.03 -1.32 -14.41
N MET A 279 16.66 -1.13 -15.57
CA MET A 279 16.74 0.16 -16.24
C MET A 279 15.39 0.50 -16.87
N THR A 280 14.96 1.75 -16.74
CA THR A 280 13.73 2.26 -17.37
C THR A 280 13.95 2.53 -18.85
N SER A 281 12.96 3.15 -19.51
CA SER A 281 13.13 3.68 -20.87
C SER A 281 14.13 4.84 -20.97
N ILE A 282 14.60 5.39 -19.84
CA ILE A 282 15.58 6.48 -19.78
C ILE A 282 16.92 5.90 -19.31
N PRO A 283 18.00 6.01 -20.11
CA PRO A 283 19.34 5.58 -19.71
C PRO A 283 19.78 6.24 -18.40
N GLY A 284 20.47 5.49 -17.54
CA GLY A 284 20.89 5.95 -16.21
C GLY A 284 19.77 6.03 -15.16
N VAL A 285 18.50 5.85 -15.54
CA VAL A 285 17.35 5.82 -14.63
C VAL A 285 16.83 4.39 -14.49
N PHE A 286 16.74 3.91 -13.25
CA PHE A 286 16.33 2.57 -12.86
C PHE A 286 15.09 2.60 -11.98
N THR A 287 14.40 1.48 -11.78
CA THR A 287 13.26 1.39 -10.86
C THR A 287 13.24 0.04 -10.13
N ALA A 288 12.75 0.03 -8.88
CA ALA A 288 12.65 -1.19 -8.11
C ALA A 288 11.46 -1.22 -7.15
N GLY A 289 11.05 -2.43 -6.79
CA GLY A 289 10.00 -2.67 -5.80
C GLY A 289 8.62 -2.39 -6.37
N ASP A 290 7.71 -1.92 -5.52
CA ASP A 290 6.30 -1.77 -5.88
C ASP A 290 6.08 -0.78 -7.03
N MET A 291 7.02 0.15 -7.26
CA MET A 291 6.96 1.09 -8.39
C MET A 291 7.08 0.39 -9.76
N THR A 292 7.79 -0.75 -9.80
CA THR A 292 7.98 -1.57 -11.01
C THR A 292 7.00 -2.76 -11.05
N ARG A 293 6.73 -3.35 -9.89
CA ARG A 293 5.96 -4.60 -9.77
C ARG A 293 4.46 -4.39 -9.55
N GLY A 294 4.09 -3.24 -9.01
CA GLY A 294 2.84 -3.06 -8.26
C GLY A 294 2.96 -3.57 -6.83
N GLN A 295 1.91 -3.36 -6.04
CA GLN A 295 1.86 -3.77 -4.63
C GLN A 295 2.24 -5.26 -4.45
N SER A 296 3.26 -5.53 -3.64
CA SER A 296 3.75 -6.89 -3.44
C SER A 296 4.35 -7.11 -2.05
N LEU A 297 4.95 -8.28 -1.84
CA LEU A 297 5.60 -8.64 -0.59
C LEU A 297 6.96 -7.93 -0.45
N VAL A 298 7.33 -7.61 0.79
CA VAL A 298 8.62 -6.99 1.14
C VAL A 298 9.81 -7.76 0.55
N VAL A 299 9.75 -9.09 0.50
CA VAL A 299 10.83 -9.92 -0.07
C VAL A 299 11.04 -9.67 -1.57
N TRP A 300 9.97 -9.39 -2.32
CA TRP A 300 10.07 -9.01 -3.74
C TRP A 300 10.70 -7.63 -3.87
N ALA A 301 10.29 -6.66 -3.06
CA ALA A 301 10.90 -5.34 -3.07
C ALA A 301 12.41 -5.39 -2.75
N ILE A 302 12.83 -6.23 -1.81
CA ILE A 302 14.25 -6.46 -1.51
C ILE A 302 14.96 -7.10 -2.71
N GLN A 303 14.38 -8.15 -3.31
CA GLN A 303 14.95 -8.82 -4.47
C GLN A 303 15.13 -7.87 -5.65
N GLU A 304 14.12 -7.05 -5.96
CA GLU A 304 14.19 -6.08 -7.04
C GLU A 304 15.20 -4.97 -6.74
N GLY A 305 15.26 -4.51 -5.49
CA GLY A 305 16.28 -3.56 -5.06
C GLY A 305 17.71 -4.11 -5.14
N ARG A 306 17.91 -5.44 -5.08
CA ARG A 306 19.21 -6.08 -5.34
C ARG A 306 19.48 -6.21 -6.84
N ALA A 307 18.45 -6.48 -7.64
CA ALA A 307 18.57 -6.51 -9.09
C ALA A 307 18.95 -5.13 -9.65
N ALA A 308 18.28 -4.07 -9.20
CA ALA A 308 18.59 -2.70 -9.60
C ALA A 308 20.00 -2.27 -9.18
N ALA A 309 20.46 -2.64 -7.99
CA ALA A 309 21.83 -2.35 -7.57
C ALA A 309 22.88 -2.99 -8.51
N ARG A 310 22.64 -4.23 -8.97
CA ARG A 310 23.51 -4.88 -9.96
C ARG A 310 23.47 -4.18 -11.31
N GLY A 311 22.27 -3.84 -11.80
CA GLY A 311 22.10 -3.13 -13.06
C GLY A 311 22.79 -1.76 -13.07
N VAL A 312 22.59 -0.97 -12.01
CA VAL A 312 23.28 0.32 -11.82
C VAL A 312 24.78 0.14 -11.76
N HIS A 313 25.28 -0.84 -10.99
CA HIS A 313 26.72 -1.07 -10.90
C HIS A 313 27.33 -1.41 -12.28
N GLN A 314 26.68 -2.30 -13.04
CA GLN A 314 27.13 -2.66 -14.40
C GLN A 314 27.13 -1.46 -15.34
N TYR A 315 26.07 -0.65 -15.31
CA TYR A 315 25.96 0.57 -16.10
C TYR A 315 27.13 1.52 -15.84
N LEU A 316 27.39 1.84 -14.58
CA LEU A 316 28.45 2.77 -14.17
C LEU A 316 29.87 2.22 -14.39
N THR A 317 30.06 0.91 -14.47
CA THR A 317 31.38 0.30 -14.69
C THR A 317 31.69 0.03 -16.16
N THR A 318 30.67 -0.01 -17.02
CA THR A 318 30.83 -0.30 -18.46
C THR A 318 30.98 0.98 -19.29
N GLU A 319 30.55 2.14 -18.77
CA GLU A 319 30.75 3.46 -19.41
C GLU A 319 32.14 4.08 -19.13
N LYS A 320 33.19 3.27 -19.01
CA LYS A 320 34.60 3.73 -19.00
C LYS A 320 35.33 3.29 -20.25
#